data_AF-A0A135I2P9-F1
#
_entry.id   AF-A0A135I2P9-F1
#
_cell.length_a   1.000
_cell.length_b   1.000
_cell.length_c   1.000
_cell.angle_alpha   90.00
_cell.angle_beta   90.00
_cell.angle_gamma   90.00
#
_symmetry.space_group_name_H-M   'P 1'
#
loop_
_entity.id
_entity.type
_entity.pdbx_description
1 polymer ?
#
loop_
_entity_poly.entity_id
_entity_poly.type
_entity_poly.pdbx_seq_one_letter_code
_entity_poly.pdbx_strand_id
1 'polypeptide(L)'
;MFFKRQRIGIVAATMLVLLTVSGWASANHSGEEGAQKVLYINSYHQGYSWSDDIEKGFIEALHQSGLNVELSQEYLDSQRFPNADGFLHIRQLFDKKYKDYHPDLVFTSDNNAFHFALDNRDTFFPDTPIVFVGYNNFKPSIIEGVGDVTGLNEAIELVPTIRLGLDVFPDTTRLAFLVSSQNKSDSAHREKVISDLVPYFSKQENLPITLLDNVTVEQATNQMNNLESTTLLFVFGRITDKGPDRNLSPAESTEMLAHGIEQPIFGAWSFQLGKGIVGGDLLTGTTQGKVGGEMAVKILTGTPVSDIPIKMRTPHQVTFDAKVMSQVNIDKTKIPADAVIINEEVSIWVEYFWPIVAVICLVIGEGFLVLKLFVTKRQKEKAVLELEETNDTLEEKVLERTKSLRQAKKELEVLTETDALTEIHNRRFFEKQLNIELSRAYRHQSPLSLIIIDIDYFKKFNDTYGHVAGDECLKRVASIIETQCRRMADVAARYGGEEFVILLPDTDSEGAVIVSEQLQQDIARAQIFHENSEVDIFLTLSLGVITYQNADELISGEKLLSLADEHLYTAKKQGRNCYVSGVYPEPLNEDIDSIHGARG
;
A
#
# COMPACT_ATOMS: atom_id res chain seq x y z
N MET A 1 3.16 -16.67 -5.89
CA MET A 1 2.43 -16.58 -4.61
C MET A 1 3.31 -16.16 -3.41
N PHE A 2 4.46 -15.48 -3.64
CA PHE A 2 5.43 -15.16 -2.58
C PHE A 2 5.54 -13.65 -2.23
N PHE A 3 4.96 -12.76 -3.03
CA PHE A 3 5.10 -11.30 -2.86
C PHE A 3 3.94 -10.61 -2.10
N LYS A 4 2.88 -11.34 -1.72
CA LYS A 4 1.74 -10.79 -0.98
C LYS A 4 1.89 -10.89 0.55
N ARG A 5 2.86 -11.66 1.06
CA ARG A 5 3.12 -11.85 2.50
C ARG A 5 4.10 -10.82 3.11
N GLN A 6 4.95 -10.16 2.31
CA GLN A 6 5.91 -9.17 2.84
C GLN A 6 5.28 -7.80 3.14
N ARG A 7 4.20 -7.39 2.47
CA ARG A 7 3.53 -6.11 2.76
C ARG A 7 2.69 -6.15 4.04
N ILE A 8 2.17 -7.33 4.43
CA ILE A 8 1.47 -7.49 5.70
C ILE A 8 2.47 -7.54 6.86
N GLY A 9 3.67 -8.10 6.66
CA GLY A 9 4.74 -8.12 7.66
C GLY A 9 5.31 -6.73 7.98
N ILE A 10 5.46 -5.85 6.98
CA ILE A 10 6.03 -4.50 7.20
C ILE A 10 5.01 -3.54 7.83
N VAL A 11 3.72 -3.66 7.49
CA VAL A 11 2.64 -2.88 8.13
C VAL A 11 2.35 -3.37 9.55
N ALA A 12 2.41 -4.69 9.80
CA ALA A 12 2.29 -5.24 11.15
C ALA A 12 3.52 -4.90 12.02
N ALA A 13 4.73 -4.89 11.46
CA ALA A 13 5.94 -4.51 12.21
C ALA A 13 5.98 -3.01 12.53
N THR A 14 5.47 -2.14 11.65
CA THR A 14 5.36 -0.69 11.94
C THR A 14 4.24 -0.38 12.95
N MET A 15 3.13 -1.12 12.94
CA MET A 15 2.11 -1.02 14.00
C MET A 15 2.57 -1.59 15.36
N LEU A 16 3.38 -2.65 15.37
CA LEU A 16 3.90 -3.22 16.62
C LEU A 16 4.95 -2.30 17.26
N VAL A 17 5.78 -1.62 16.47
CA VAL A 17 6.77 -0.64 16.97
C VAL A 17 6.07 0.63 17.51
N LEU A 18 4.95 1.05 16.91
CA LEU A 18 4.14 2.17 17.44
C LEU A 18 3.38 1.81 18.74
N LEU A 19 3.06 0.53 18.98
CA LEU A 19 2.46 0.05 20.23
C LEU A 19 3.50 -0.24 21.33
N THR A 20 4.77 -0.49 20.99
CA THR A 20 5.84 -0.65 21.99
C THR A 20 6.49 0.67 22.40
N VAL A 21 6.46 1.70 21.53
CA VAL A 21 6.97 3.05 21.86
C VAL A 21 5.95 3.87 22.67
N SER A 22 4.66 3.52 22.63
CA SER A 22 3.64 4.10 23.52
C SER A 22 3.57 3.43 24.90
N GLY A 23 4.26 2.29 25.10
CA GLY A 23 4.30 1.55 26.37
C GLY A 23 5.53 1.79 27.25
N TRP A 24 6.47 2.64 26.83
CA TRP A 24 7.74 2.90 27.53
C TRP A 24 7.95 4.37 27.95
N ALA A 25 6.90 5.20 27.87
CA ALA A 25 6.97 6.62 28.25
C ALA A 25 6.11 6.99 29.47
N SER A 26 5.65 6.03 30.28
CA SER A 26 4.93 6.31 31.53
C SER A 26 5.22 5.26 32.58
N ALA A 27 6.48 5.21 33.02
CA ALA A 27 6.86 4.59 34.27
C ALA A 27 8.01 5.37 34.92
N ASN A 28 7.89 6.70 34.93
CA ASN A 28 8.43 7.44 36.07
C ASN A 28 7.38 7.31 37.18
N HIS A 29 7.52 6.27 37.99
CA HIS A 29 7.05 6.30 39.36
C HIS A 29 7.73 7.50 40.04
N SER A 30 7.08 8.66 40.04
CA SER A 30 7.17 9.55 41.19
C SER A 30 6.45 8.83 42.33
N GLY A 31 7.15 8.67 43.44
CA GLY A 31 6.62 8.01 44.62
C GLY A 31 5.33 8.66 45.11
N GLU A 32 4.65 7.94 46.01
CA GLU A 32 3.51 8.40 46.80
C GLU A 32 3.87 9.60 47.70
N GLU A 33 4.21 10.75 47.11
CA GLU A 33 4.04 12.05 47.75
C GLU A 33 2.70 12.61 47.27
N GLY A 34 1.83 12.97 48.22
CA GLY A 34 0.52 13.55 47.91
C GLY A 34 0.66 14.78 47.00
N ALA A 35 -0.27 14.94 46.06
CA ALA A 35 -0.28 16.10 45.18
C ALA A 35 -0.30 17.40 46.01
N GLN A 36 0.56 18.35 45.66
CA GLN A 36 0.64 19.63 46.36
C GLN A 36 -0.56 20.48 45.99
N LYS A 37 -1.28 20.98 46.98
CA LYS A 37 -2.53 21.71 46.80
C LYS A 37 -2.26 23.18 46.61
N VAL A 38 -2.62 23.71 45.46
CA VAL A 38 -2.43 25.12 45.13
C VAL A 38 -3.79 25.76 44.89
N LEU A 39 -4.08 26.83 45.64
CA LEU A 39 -5.28 27.63 45.45
C LEU A 39 -4.93 28.91 44.67
N TYR A 40 -5.49 29.06 43.48
CA TYR A 40 -5.40 30.28 42.69
C TYR A 40 -6.68 31.09 42.79
N ILE A 41 -6.59 32.28 43.39
CA ILE A 41 -7.68 33.26 43.47
C ILE A 41 -7.48 34.34 42.40
N ASN A 42 -8.44 34.44 41.49
CA ASN A 42 -8.50 35.45 40.44
C ASN A 42 -9.32 36.66 40.87
N SER A 43 -8.79 37.87 40.63
CA SER A 43 -9.56 39.10 40.87
C SER A 43 -10.78 39.20 39.96
N TYR A 44 -10.65 38.75 38.71
CA TYR A 44 -11.65 38.97 37.66
C TYR A 44 -12.29 37.66 37.19
N HIS A 45 -13.15 37.75 36.17
CA HIS A 45 -13.81 36.60 35.55
C HIS A 45 -12.93 35.98 34.47
N GLN A 46 -13.12 34.70 34.21
CA GLN A 46 -12.55 34.04 33.02
C GLN A 46 -13.04 34.73 31.75
N GLY A 47 -12.12 35.04 30.82
CA GLY A 47 -12.38 35.81 29.61
C GLY A 47 -11.94 37.28 29.72
N TYR A 48 -11.47 37.72 30.88
CA TYR A 48 -10.76 38.99 31.02
C TYR A 48 -9.27 38.78 30.68
N SER A 49 -8.86 39.24 29.49
CA SER A 49 -7.56 38.90 28.88
C SER A 49 -6.36 39.03 29.80
N TRP A 50 -6.33 40.05 30.67
CA TRP A 50 -5.24 40.23 31.63
C TRP A 50 -5.15 39.09 32.66
N SER A 51 -6.28 38.67 33.23
CA SER A 51 -6.33 37.57 34.20
C SER A 51 -6.01 36.24 33.54
N ASP A 52 -6.54 36.04 32.33
CA ASP A 52 -6.32 34.83 31.54
C ASP A 52 -4.84 34.68 31.14
N ASP A 53 -4.16 35.79 30.80
CA ASP A 53 -2.74 35.80 30.49
C ASP A 53 -1.88 35.45 31.71
N ILE A 54 -2.18 36.01 32.89
CA ILE A 54 -1.50 35.66 34.15
C ILE A 54 -1.71 34.18 34.46
N GLU A 55 -2.94 33.69 34.33
CA GLU A 55 -3.27 32.28 34.55
C GLU A 55 -2.46 31.36 33.63
N LYS A 56 -2.39 31.69 32.34
CA LYS A 56 -1.63 30.92 31.36
C LYS A 56 -0.14 30.84 31.72
N GLY A 57 0.46 31.97 32.09
CA GLY A 57 1.87 32.01 32.50
C GLY A 57 2.14 31.21 33.77
N PHE A 58 1.22 31.28 34.74
CA PHE A 58 1.30 30.53 35.99
C PHE A 58 1.24 29.01 35.76
N ILE A 59 0.25 28.56 34.99
CA ILE A 59 0.09 27.13 34.64
C ILE A 59 1.30 26.63 33.86
N GLU A 60 1.84 27.42 32.92
CA GLU A 60 3.05 27.07 32.17
C GLU A 60 4.24 26.81 33.10
N ALA A 61 4.46 27.69 34.09
CA ALA A 61 5.55 27.54 35.06
C ALA A 61 5.38 26.27 35.94
N LEU A 62 4.16 25.97 36.38
CA LEU A 62 3.87 24.73 37.11
C LEU A 62 4.14 23.50 36.26
N HIS A 63 3.65 23.47 35.01
CA HIS A 63 3.88 22.34 34.10
C HIS A 63 5.37 22.12 33.80
N GLN A 64 6.14 23.20 33.60
CA GLN A 64 7.58 23.13 33.34
C GLN A 64 8.37 22.59 34.54
N SER A 65 7.87 22.78 35.77
CA SER A 65 8.51 22.27 36.99
C SER A 65 8.43 20.74 37.14
N GLY A 66 7.45 20.10 36.51
CA GLY A 66 7.19 18.66 36.67
C GLY A 66 6.61 18.27 38.04
N LEU A 67 6.23 19.24 38.88
CA LEU A 67 5.58 18.98 40.16
C LEU A 67 4.17 18.39 39.97
N ASN A 68 3.80 17.46 40.85
CA ASN A 68 2.43 16.94 40.91
C ASN A 68 1.56 17.90 41.72
N VAL A 69 0.86 18.81 41.04
CA VAL A 69 0.07 19.89 41.65
C VAL A 69 -1.44 19.66 41.45
N GLU A 70 -2.20 19.73 42.53
CA GLU A 70 -3.65 19.83 42.53
C GLU A 70 -4.05 21.32 42.54
N LEU A 71 -4.39 21.87 41.36
CA LEU A 71 -4.76 23.27 41.21
C LEU A 71 -6.26 23.48 41.41
N SER A 72 -6.63 24.27 42.41
CA SER A 72 -7.99 24.80 42.61
C SER A 72 -8.04 26.26 42.18
N GLN A 73 -9.04 26.65 41.39
CA GLN A 73 -9.19 28.02 40.89
C GLN A 73 -10.50 28.64 41.36
N GLU A 74 -10.42 29.89 41.79
CA GLU A 74 -11.56 30.71 42.23
C GLU A 74 -11.55 32.05 41.51
N TYR A 75 -12.73 32.56 41.17
CA TYR A 75 -12.90 33.83 40.49
C TYR A 75 -13.77 34.75 41.36
N LEU A 76 -13.23 35.92 41.73
CA LEU A 76 -13.96 36.91 42.54
C LEU A 76 -14.93 37.75 41.70
N ASP A 77 -14.81 37.72 40.36
CA ASP A 77 -15.64 38.49 39.43
C ASP A 77 -15.75 40.00 39.77
N SER A 78 -14.70 40.59 40.37
CA SER A 78 -14.79 41.90 41.01
C SER A 78 -15.13 43.05 40.05
N GLN A 79 -14.88 42.89 38.75
CA GLN A 79 -15.24 43.88 37.72
C GLN A 79 -16.73 43.82 37.36
N ARG A 80 -17.36 42.65 37.46
CA ARG A 80 -18.80 42.48 37.20
C ARG A 80 -19.61 42.79 38.45
N PHE A 81 -19.06 42.48 39.63
CA PHE A 81 -19.72 42.69 40.93
C PHE A 81 -18.84 43.48 41.91
N PRO A 82 -18.61 44.80 41.68
CA PRO A 82 -17.69 45.60 42.48
C PRO A 82 -18.19 45.96 43.89
N ASN A 83 -19.46 45.67 44.22
CA ASN A 83 -20.10 46.12 45.45
C ASN A 83 -19.73 45.23 46.66
N ALA A 84 -19.72 45.82 47.86
CA ALA A 84 -19.39 45.13 49.12
C ALA A 84 -20.27 43.89 49.40
N ASP A 85 -21.53 43.91 48.97
CA ASP A 85 -22.45 42.76 49.10
C ASP A 85 -21.99 41.55 48.27
N GLY A 86 -21.32 41.77 47.14
CA GLY A 86 -20.75 40.69 46.31
C GLY A 86 -19.64 39.95 47.04
N PHE A 87 -18.70 40.70 47.61
CA PHE A 87 -17.60 40.14 48.39
C PHE A 87 -18.06 39.40 49.66
N LEU A 88 -19.15 39.85 50.30
CA LEU A 88 -19.70 39.16 51.48
C LEU A 88 -20.19 37.75 51.13
N HIS A 89 -20.92 37.58 50.03
CA HIS A 89 -21.42 36.26 49.62
C HIS A 89 -20.28 35.33 49.17
N ILE A 90 -19.28 35.87 48.48
CA ILE A 90 -18.09 35.11 48.09
C ILE A 90 -17.34 34.65 49.34
N ARG A 91 -17.18 35.52 50.35
CA ARG A 91 -16.58 35.14 51.64
C ARG A 91 -17.34 34.00 52.32
N GLN A 92 -18.67 34.05 52.33
CA GLN A 92 -19.49 32.96 52.91
C GLN A 92 -19.36 31.64 52.13
N LEU A 93 -19.17 31.70 50.82
CA LEU A 93 -18.87 30.52 50.01
C LEU A 93 -17.50 29.95 50.37
N PHE A 94 -16.48 30.80 50.48
CA PHE A 94 -15.13 30.40 50.87
C PHE A 94 -15.10 29.76 52.26
N ASP A 95 -15.81 30.34 53.23
CA ASP A 95 -15.94 29.79 54.59
C ASP A 95 -16.49 28.35 54.60
N LYS A 96 -17.42 28.04 53.69
CA LYS A 96 -17.95 26.67 53.57
C LYS A 96 -17.06 25.75 52.76
N LYS A 97 -16.46 26.25 51.67
CA LYS A 97 -15.69 25.45 50.71
C LYS A 97 -14.29 25.09 51.23
N TYR A 98 -13.66 26.02 51.94
CA TYR A 98 -12.27 25.91 52.39
C TYR A 98 -12.13 25.58 53.87
N LYS A 99 -13.23 25.29 54.57
CA LYS A 99 -13.22 24.94 55.99
C LYS A 99 -12.29 23.76 56.32
N ASP A 100 -12.34 22.71 55.49
CA ASP A 100 -11.58 21.47 55.66
C ASP A 100 -10.53 21.29 54.54
N TYR A 101 -10.24 22.35 53.78
CA TYR A 101 -9.25 22.35 52.69
C TYR A 101 -8.14 23.35 53.01
N HIS A 102 -6.94 22.83 53.21
CA HIS A 102 -5.74 23.64 53.45
C HIS A 102 -4.82 23.55 52.23
N PRO A 103 -4.69 24.63 51.45
CA PRO A 103 -3.71 24.68 50.36
C PRO A 103 -2.29 24.81 50.93
N ASP A 104 -1.32 24.22 50.23
CA ASP A 104 0.11 24.39 50.49
C ASP A 104 0.60 25.77 50.01
N LEU A 105 -0.13 26.41 49.09
CA LEU A 105 0.18 27.72 48.54
C LEU A 105 -1.10 28.43 48.08
N VAL A 106 -1.21 29.72 48.35
CA VAL A 106 -2.21 30.60 47.73
C VAL A 106 -1.53 31.51 46.71
N PHE A 107 -2.01 31.47 45.47
CA PHE A 107 -1.61 32.37 44.40
C PHE A 107 -2.73 33.37 44.12
N THR A 108 -2.41 34.66 43.99
CA THR A 108 -3.42 35.70 43.76
C THR A 108 -3.06 36.57 42.56
N SER A 109 -4.03 36.80 41.66
CA SER A 109 -3.88 37.73 40.55
C SER A 109 -4.57 39.07 40.82
N ASP A 110 -3.81 40.15 40.70
CA ASP A 110 -4.23 41.55 40.86
C ASP A 110 -4.66 41.93 42.29
N ASN A 111 -4.94 43.21 42.51
CA ASN A 111 -5.16 43.84 43.81
C ASN A 111 -6.31 43.20 44.62
N ASN A 112 -7.44 42.88 43.99
CA ASN A 112 -8.64 42.44 44.72
C ASN A 112 -8.48 41.02 45.31
N ALA A 113 -7.89 40.09 44.56
CA ALA A 113 -7.58 38.75 45.04
C ALA A 113 -6.56 38.79 46.16
N PHE A 114 -5.53 39.64 46.03
CA PHE A 114 -4.53 39.80 47.08
C PHE A 114 -5.12 40.36 48.37
N HIS A 115 -5.92 41.43 48.29
CA HIS A 115 -6.62 41.97 49.46
C HIS A 115 -7.59 40.95 50.07
N PHE A 116 -8.36 40.25 49.24
CA PHE A 116 -9.28 39.21 49.73
C PHE A 116 -8.52 38.08 50.45
N ALA A 117 -7.38 37.63 49.91
CA ALA A 117 -6.56 36.60 50.55
C ALA A 117 -5.94 37.10 51.86
N LEU A 118 -5.44 38.34 51.91
CA LEU A 118 -4.88 38.94 53.12
C LEU A 118 -5.94 39.15 54.21
N ASP A 119 -7.07 39.79 53.87
CA ASP A 119 -8.14 40.13 54.82
C ASP A 119 -8.79 38.89 55.46
N ASN A 120 -8.68 37.74 54.79
CA ASN A 120 -9.24 36.48 55.26
C ASN A 120 -8.17 35.42 55.59
N ARG A 121 -6.88 35.78 55.59
CA ARG A 121 -5.76 34.86 55.81
C ARG A 121 -5.92 34.07 57.09
N ASP A 122 -6.17 34.73 58.21
CA ASP A 122 -6.29 34.09 59.51
C ASP A 122 -7.51 33.14 59.61
N THR A 123 -8.52 33.32 58.75
CA THR A 123 -9.73 32.50 58.77
C THR A 123 -9.62 31.29 57.83
N PHE A 124 -9.12 31.49 56.61
CA PHE A 124 -9.16 30.45 55.57
C PHE A 124 -7.78 29.84 55.28
N PHE A 125 -6.70 30.61 55.47
CA PHE A 125 -5.35 30.28 55.02
C PHE A 125 -4.29 30.54 56.12
N PRO A 126 -4.48 30.03 57.35
CA PRO A 126 -3.52 30.26 58.42
C PRO A 126 -2.17 29.65 58.06
N ASP A 127 -1.10 30.44 58.19
CA ASP A 127 0.28 30.05 57.90
C ASP A 127 0.55 29.54 56.46
N THR A 128 -0.40 29.71 55.54
CA THR A 128 -0.18 29.37 54.13
C THR A 128 0.59 30.49 53.42
N PRO A 129 1.66 30.16 52.67
CA PRO A 129 2.37 31.12 51.83
C PRO A 129 1.46 31.76 50.78
N ILE A 130 1.57 33.08 50.60
CA ILE A 130 0.85 33.83 49.56
C ILE A 130 1.84 34.36 48.53
N VAL A 131 1.62 34.05 47.26
CA VAL A 131 2.34 34.63 46.12
C VAL A 131 1.38 35.54 45.36
N PHE A 132 1.66 36.83 45.34
CA PHE A 132 0.87 37.80 44.58
C PHE A 132 1.55 38.19 43.27
N VAL A 133 0.75 38.45 42.24
CA VAL A 133 1.17 39.00 40.95
C VAL A 133 0.13 40.01 40.46
N GLY A 134 0.52 40.94 39.59
CA GLY A 134 -0.37 41.96 39.06
C GLY A 134 -0.79 43.03 40.06
N TYR A 135 -0.12 43.12 41.22
CA TYR A 135 -0.46 44.12 42.23
C TYR A 135 0.12 45.49 41.83
N ASN A 136 -0.75 46.45 41.54
CA ASN A 136 -0.38 47.77 41.08
C ASN A 136 0.30 48.60 42.19
N ASN A 137 1.54 49.05 41.94
CA ASN A 137 2.30 49.95 42.83
C ASN A 137 2.34 49.48 44.30
N PHE A 138 2.72 48.23 44.51
CA PHE A 138 2.91 47.62 45.82
C PHE A 138 3.81 48.46 46.72
N LYS A 139 3.39 48.62 47.99
CA LYS A 139 4.18 49.24 49.05
C LYS A 139 4.44 48.20 50.14
N PRO A 140 5.69 48.03 50.61
CA PRO A 140 6.00 47.05 51.66
C PRO A 140 5.17 47.21 52.95
N SER A 141 4.66 48.41 53.23
CA SER A 141 3.78 48.68 54.38
C SER A 141 2.45 47.90 54.35
N ILE A 142 2.03 47.38 53.20
CA ILE A 142 0.75 46.65 53.04
C ILE A 142 0.82 45.28 53.73
N ILE A 143 2.00 44.67 53.78
CA ILE A 143 2.24 43.36 54.40
C ILE A 143 3.00 43.50 55.72
N GLU A 144 3.09 44.71 56.27
CA GLU A 144 3.80 44.95 57.52
C GLU A 144 3.10 44.18 58.65
N GLY A 145 3.83 43.26 59.29
CA GLY A 145 3.29 42.37 60.31
C GLY A 145 2.63 41.08 59.77
N VAL A 146 2.61 40.87 58.44
CA VAL A 146 2.12 39.64 57.81
C VAL A 146 3.31 38.80 57.33
N GLY A 147 3.46 37.58 57.89
CA GLY A 147 4.49 36.62 57.48
C GLY A 147 4.12 35.84 56.21
N ASP A 148 5.12 35.22 55.57
CA ASP A 148 4.96 34.30 54.44
C ASP A 148 4.24 34.85 53.21
N VAL A 149 4.50 36.12 52.88
CA VAL A 149 4.01 36.76 51.65
C VAL A 149 5.20 37.14 50.76
N THR A 150 5.16 36.70 49.51
CA THR A 150 6.08 37.15 48.46
C THR A 150 5.30 37.44 47.18
N GLY A 151 5.96 37.94 46.14
CA GLY A 151 5.29 38.22 44.89
C GLY A 151 6.02 39.16 43.96
N LEU A 152 5.27 39.61 42.96
CA LEU A 152 5.70 40.50 41.90
C LEU A 152 4.85 41.76 41.92
N ASN A 153 5.52 42.89 42.13
CA ASN A 153 4.92 44.21 42.00
C ASN A 153 4.73 44.56 40.52
N GLU A 154 3.53 44.97 40.15
CA GLU A 154 3.27 45.60 38.87
C GLU A 154 3.67 47.07 38.93
N ALA A 155 4.89 47.35 38.44
CA ALA A 155 5.37 48.71 38.19
C ALA A 155 5.54 48.91 36.69
N ILE A 156 4.84 49.91 36.16
CA ILE A 156 4.93 50.24 34.75
C ILE A 156 6.03 51.27 34.55
N GLU A 157 7.04 50.86 33.79
CA GLU A 157 8.11 51.74 33.34
C GLU A 157 7.68 52.37 32.01
N LEU A 158 7.25 53.64 32.07
CA LEU A 158 6.79 54.39 30.89
C LEU A 158 7.97 54.96 30.07
N VAL A 159 9.10 55.25 30.73
CA VAL A 159 10.28 55.85 30.12
C VAL A 159 10.92 54.95 29.04
N PRO A 160 11.13 53.64 29.26
CA PRO A 160 11.68 52.75 28.24
C PRO A 160 10.88 52.75 26.95
N THR A 161 9.55 52.66 27.02
CA THR A 161 8.67 52.75 25.84
C THR A 161 8.83 54.08 25.09
N ILE A 162 8.96 55.20 25.81
CA ILE A 162 9.15 56.52 25.18
C ILE A 162 10.50 56.61 24.48
N ARG A 163 11.57 56.15 25.13
CA ARG A 163 12.91 56.11 24.51
C ARG A 163 12.94 55.20 23.30
N LEU A 164 12.31 54.02 23.38
CA LEU A 164 12.17 53.12 22.25
C LEU A 164 11.48 53.80 21.06
N GLY A 165 10.41 54.55 21.32
CA GLY A 165 9.74 55.33 20.27
C GLY A 165 10.65 56.35 19.61
N LEU A 166 11.44 57.09 20.40
CA LEU A 166 12.41 58.07 19.90
C LEU A 166 13.59 57.43 19.15
N ASP A 167 14.06 56.27 19.59
CA ASP A 167 15.14 55.54 18.92
C ASP A 167 14.70 55.01 17.54
N VAL A 168 13.46 54.53 17.45
CA VAL A 168 12.86 54.06 16.18
C VAL A 168 12.51 55.24 15.26
N PHE A 169 12.01 56.34 15.82
CA PHE A 169 11.63 57.57 15.10
C PHE A 169 12.48 58.79 15.54
N PRO A 170 13.74 58.90 15.08
CA PRO A 170 14.63 59.97 15.51
C PRO A 170 14.21 61.38 15.03
N ASP A 171 13.39 61.47 13.98
CA ASP A 171 12.88 62.74 13.43
C ASP A 171 11.63 63.25 14.15
N THR A 172 11.37 62.76 15.38
CA THR A 172 10.20 63.12 16.18
C THR A 172 10.21 64.61 16.52
N THR A 173 9.11 65.31 16.23
CA THR A 173 8.96 66.74 16.49
C THR A 173 8.18 67.07 17.76
N ARG A 174 7.37 66.12 18.26
CA ARG A 174 6.44 66.33 19.37
C ARG A 174 6.07 64.99 20.02
N LEU A 175 5.82 65.02 21.32
CA LEU A 175 5.27 63.88 22.06
C LEU A 175 3.82 64.18 22.44
N ALA A 176 2.92 63.23 22.20
CA ALA A 176 1.55 63.27 22.68
C ALA A 176 1.33 62.16 23.71
N PHE A 177 0.70 62.48 24.84
CA PHE A 177 0.37 61.49 25.88
C PHE A 177 -1.14 61.45 26.09
N LEU A 178 -1.72 60.27 25.96
CA LEU A 178 -3.10 60.01 26.32
C LEU A 178 -3.18 59.50 27.75
N VAL A 179 -3.88 60.27 28.59
CA VAL A 179 -4.02 60.01 30.03
C VAL A 179 -5.47 60.25 30.45
N SER A 180 -5.89 59.58 31.52
CA SER A 180 -7.23 59.74 32.06
C SER A 180 -7.23 59.61 33.58
N SER A 181 -8.37 59.94 34.19
CA SER A 181 -8.59 59.84 35.64
C SER A 181 -9.85 59.03 35.97
N GLN A 182 -10.27 58.15 35.04
CA GLN A 182 -11.51 57.38 35.16
C GLN A 182 -11.46 56.33 36.28
N ASN A 183 -10.27 55.85 36.65
CA ASN A 183 -10.07 54.97 37.78
C ASN A 183 -8.75 55.28 38.52
N LYS A 184 -8.50 54.56 39.62
CA LYS A 184 -7.29 54.76 40.45
C LYS A 184 -5.99 54.50 39.70
N SER A 185 -5.95 53.48 38.85
CA SER A 185 -4.76 53.12 38.05
C SER A 185 -4.46 54.21 37.00
N ASP A 186 -5.47 54.62 36.24
CA ASP A 186 -5.37 55.71 35.25
C ASP A 186 -4.95 57.02 35.91
N SER A 187 -5.52 57.34 37.06
CA SER A 187 -5.15 58.55 37.83
C SER A 187 -3.69 58.52 38.26
N ALA A 188 -3.17 57.36 38.67
CA ALA A 188 -1.76 57.20 39.04
C ALA A 188 -0.83 57.33 37.83
N HIS A 189 -1.20 56.76 36.67
CA HIS A 189 -0.44 56.93 35.43
C HIS A 189 -0.42 58.39 34.97
N ARG A 190 -1.58 59.05 35.00
CA ARG A 190 -1.71 60.47 34.68
C ARG A 190 -0.82 61.34 35.56
N GLU A 191 -0.83 61.10 36.88
CA GLU A 191 0.04 61.82 37.81
C GLU A 191 1.51 61.64 37.45
N LYS A 192 1.96 60.39 37.25
CA LYS A 192 3.34 60.06 36.85
C LYS A 192 3.75 60.72 35.52
N VAL A 193 2.86 60.75 34.52
CA VAL A 193 3.12 61.41 33.24
C VAL A 193 3.31 62.92 33.46
N ILE A 194 2.43 63.56 34.23
CA ILE A 194 2.45 65.02 34.42
C ILE A 194 3.60 65.45 35.35
N SER A 195 3.88 64.72 36.42
CA SER A 195 4.89 65.08 37.42
C SER A 195 6.31 64.75 36.97
N ASP A 196 6.49 63.60 36.31
CA ASP A 196 7.83 63.05 36.06
C ASP A 196 8.20 63.18 34.58
N LEU A 197 7.33 62.71 33.67
CA LEU A 197 7.68 62.59 32.26
C LEU A 197 7.62 63.92 31.51
N VAL A 198 6.58 64.72 31.73
CA VAL A 198 6.41 66.02 31.06
C VAL A 198 7.60 66.95 31.35
N PRO A 199 8.02 67.17 32.61
CA PRO A 199 9.18 68.02 32.89
C PRO A 199 10.49 67.43 32.37
N TYR A 200 10.63 66.10 32.40
CA TYR A 200 11.83 65.40 31.94
C TYR A 200 12.05 65.58 30.44
N PHE A 201 11.07 65.19 29.61
CA PHE A 201 11.22 65.24 28.15
C PHE A 201 11.14 66.67 27.59
N SER A 202 10.35 67.56 28.21
CA SER A 202 10.27 68.96 27.78
C SER A 202 11.58 69.72 28.03
N LYS A 203 12.28 69.45 29.14
CA LYS A 203 13.54 70.14 29.47
C LYS A 203 14.78 69.47 28.87
N GLN A 204 14.82 68.14 28.86
CA GLN A 204 16.04 67.41 28.49
C GLN A 204 16.16 67.22 26.98
N GLU A 205 15.04 66.96 26.28
CA GLU A 205 15.02 66.68 24.83
C GLU A 205 14.47 67.87 24.01
N ASN A 206 14.04 68.96 24.68
CA ASN A 206 13.44 70.16 24.07
C ASN A 206 12.26 69.86 23.13
N LEU A 207 11.51 68.78 23.41
CA LEU A 207 10.35 68.37 22.64
C LEU A 207 9.07 69.00 23.20
N PRO A 208 8.23 69.66 22.38
CA PRO A 208 6.89 70.05 22.75
C PRO A 208 6.05 68.84 23.16
N ILE A 209 5.21 68.99 24.17
CA ILE A 209 4.34 67.94 24.68
C ILE A 209 2.88 68.36 24.57
N THR A 210 2.06 67.46 24.02
CA THR A 210 0.60 67.59 23.99
C THR A 210 -0.02 66.55 24.93
N LEU A 211 -0.86 67.00 25.87
CA LEU A 211 -1.59 66.12 26.78
C LEU A 211 -3.04 65.95 26.31
N LEU A 212 -3.40 64.71 25.97
CA LEU A 212 -4.77 64.28 25.70
C LEU A 212 -5.36 63.75 27.01
N ASP A 213 -5.89 64.66 27.83
CA ASP A 213 -6.33 64.37 29.20
C ASP A 213 -7.85 64.29 29.32
N ASN A 214 -8.38 63.12 29.70
CA ASN A 214 -9.82 62.84 29.84
C ASN A 214 -10.65 63.22 28.59
N VAL A 215 -10.12 62.93 27.40
CA VAL A 215 -10.74 63.26 26.11
C VAL A 215 -11.64 62.13 25.58
N THR A 216 -12.62 62.50 24.75
CA THR A 216 -13.39 61.53 23.95
C THR A 216 -12.59 61.06 22.73
N VAL A 217 -13.01 59.96 22.09
CA VAL A 217 -12.44 59.50 20.82
C VAL A 217 -12.40 60.61 19.77
N GLU A 218 -13.52 61.33 19.59
CA GLU A 218 -13.62 62.42 18.62
C GLU A 218 -12.65 63.56 18.92
N GLN A 219 -12.54 63.96 20.20
CA GLN A 219 -11.62 65.01 20.63
C GLN A 219 -10.16 64.61 20.44
N ALA A 220 -9.81 63.38 20.83
CA ALA A 220 -8.47 62.84 20.67
C ALA A 220 -8.06 62.81 19.20
N THR A 221 -8.90 62.24 18.34
CA THR A 221 -8.67 62.16 16.90
C THR A 221 -8.54 63.54 16.26
N ASN A 222 -9.44 64.47 16.57
CA ASN A 222 -9.37 65.84 16.03
C ASN A 222 -8.12 66.59 16.48
N GLN A 223 -7.69 66.42 17.74
CA GLN A 223 -6.46 67.03 18.22
C GLN A 223 -5.23 66.43 17.52
N MET A 224 -5.15 65.10 17.41
CA MET A 224 -4.04 64.42 16.76
C MET A 224 -3.93 64.74 15.27
N ASN A 225 -5.05 64.83 14.54
CA ASN A 225 -5.06 65.16 13.12
C ASN A 225 -4.63 66.61 12.83
N ASN A 226 -4.61 67.50 13.84
CA ASN A 226 -4.07 68.84 13.74
C ASN A 226 -2.56 68.93 14.05
N LEU A 227 -1.94 67.83 14.46
CA LEU A 227 -0.50 67.75 14.77
C LEU A 227 0.29 67.20 13.58
N GLU A 228 1.60 67.38 13.63
CA GLU A 228 2.51 66.84 12.60
C GLU A 228 2.48 65.30 12.60
N SER A 229 2.67 64.68 11.42
CA SER A 229 2.74 63.22 11.29
C SER A 229 3.95 62.60 12.01
N THR A 230 4.97 63.41 12.29
CA THR A 230 6.16 63.10 13.11
C THR A 230 5.90 63.17 14.61
N THR A 231 4.65 63.35 15.04
CA THR A 231 4.27 63.28 16.47
C THR A 231 4.15 61.82 16.89
N LEU A 232 4.78 61.45 18.01
CA LEU A 232 4.59 60.13 18.62
C LEU A 232 3.50 60.18 19.68
N LEU A 233 2.53 59.28 19.59
CA LEU A 233 1.45 59.15 20.57
C LEU A 233 1.72 58.00 21.53
N PHE A 234 1.68 58.26 22.83
CA PHE A 234 1.78 57.27 23.89
C PHE A 234 0.45 57.11 24.61
N VAL A 235 -0.09 55.89 24.62
CA VAL A 235 -1.41 55.59 25.19
C VAL A 235 -1.26 54.97 26.57
N PHE A 236 -1.42 55.79 27.62
CA PHE A 236 -1.29 55.40 29.03
C PHE A 236 -2.60 55.56 29.84
N GLY A 237 -3.72 55.75 29.15
CA GLY A 237 -5.03 55.93 29.74
C GLY A 237 -6.15 55.47 28.80
N ARG A 238 -7.39 55.71 29.23
CA ARG A 238 -8.61 55.33 28.51
C ARG A 238 -9.32 56.57 27.95
N ILE A 239 -9.99 56.40 26.82
CA ILE A 239 -10.91 57.41 26.26
C ILE A 239 -12.35 56.97 26.42
N THR A 240 -13.25 57.94 26.46
CA THR A 240 -14.69 57.68 26.46
C THR A 240 -15.25 57.74 25.05
N ASP A 241 -16.33 56.99 24.82
CA ASP A 241 -17.17 57.13 23.61
C ASP A 241 -18.05 58.41 23.70
N LYS A 242 -19.15 58.48 22.94
CA LYS A 242 -20.14 59.57 22.90
C LYS A 242 -20.97 59.71 24.19
N GLY A 243 -20.31 59.93 25.33
CA GLY A 243 -20.93 60.20 26.63
C GLY A 243 -20.26 59.45 27.80
N PRO A 244 -20.49 59.88 29.05
CA PRO A 244 -19.86 59.31 30.25
C PRO A 244 -20.31 57.87 30.59
N ASP A 245 -21.32 57.33 29.90
CA ASP A 245 -21.98 56.07 30.29
C ASP A 245 -21.35 54.81 29.66
N ARG A 246 -20.39 54.95 28.74
CA ARG A 246 -19.66 53.81 28.16
C ARG A 246 -18.15 53.98 28.31
N ASN A 247 -17.61 53.38 29.36
CA ASN A 247 -16.17 53.23 29.53
C ASN A 247 -15.66 52.15 28.57
N LEU A 248 -14.75 52.54 27.67
CA LEU A 248 -14.07 51.62 26.78
C LEU A 248 -12.94 50.90 27.54
N SER A 249 -12.69 49.64 27.19
CA SER A 249 -11.47 48.98 27.65
C SER A 249 -10.23 49.70 27.08
N PRO A 250 -9.03 49.52 27.67
CA PRO A 250 -7.79 50.08 27.12
C PRO A 250 -7.50 49.62 25.68
N ALA A 251 -7.81 48.36 25.37
CA ALA A 251 -7.63 47.78 24.05
C ALA A 251 -8.58 48.44 23.02
N GLU A 252 -9.87 48.56 23.35
CA GLU A 252 -10.85 49.25 22.50
C GLU A 252 -10.53 50.74 22.33
N SER A 253 -10.07 51.40 23.40
CA SER A 253 -9.64 52.81 23.37
C SER A 253 -8.53 53.01 22.33
N THR A 254 -7.54 52.11 22.35
CA THR A 254 -6.40 52.12 21.42
C THR A 254 -6.88 51.85 19.98
N GLU A 255 -7.73 50.83 19.79
CA GLU A 255 -8.25 50.44 18.47
C GLU A 255 -9.10 51.53 17.82
N MET A 256 -9.96 52.19 18.59
CA MET A 256 -10.79 53.29 18.08
C MET A 256 -9.94 54.49 17.68
N LEU A 257 -8.88 54.79 18.44
CA LEU A 257 -7.98 55.90 18.15
C LEU A 257 -7.11 55.63 16.92
N ALA A 258 -6.56 54.41 16.80
CA ALA A 258 -5.72 53.99 15.68
C ALA A 258 -6.43 54.06 14.31
N HIS A 259 -7.76 53.91 14.26
CA HIS A 259 -8.52 54.07 13.02
C HIS A 259 -8.66 55.53 12.56
N GLY A 260 -8.47 56.50 13.47
CA GLY A 260 -8.72 57.92 13.21
C GLY A 260 -7.47 58.75 12.92
N ILE A 261 -6.28 58.21 13.14
CA ILE A 261 -5.01 58.94 13.12
C ILE A 261 -3.94 58.18 12.34
N GLU A 262 -2.96 58.90 11.78
CA GLU A 262 -1.84 58.30 11.03
C GLU A 262 -0.53 58.26 11.84
N GLN A 263 -0.48 58.96 12.97
CA GLN A 263 0.70 59.04 13.83
C GLN A 263 1.04 57.69 14.47
N PRO A 264 2.34 57.34 14.63
CA PRO A 264 2.75 56.15 15.34
C PRO A 264 2.26 56.14 16.79
N ILE A 265 1.64 55.03 17.20
CA ILE A 265 1.11 54.83 18.56
C ILE A 265 1.98 53.84 19.32
N PHE A 266 2.41 54.18 20.52
CA PHE A 266 3.15 53.30 21.43
C PHE A 266 2.33 53.05 22.70
N GLY A 267 2.46 51.84 23.25
CA GLY A 267 1.75 51.38 24.45
C GLY A 267 2.70 50.80 25.48
N ALA A 268 2.20 50.56 26.69
CA ALA A 268 2.96 49.91 27.77
C ALA A 268 2.47 48.50 28.11
N TRP A 269 1.42 48.00 27.43
CA TRP A 269 0.83 46.70 27.72
C TRP A 269 0.62 45.86 26.45
N SER A 270 0.79 44.53 26.58
CA SER A 270 0.62 43.60 25.46
C SER A 270 -0.79 43.52 24.90
N PHE A 271 -1.84 43.77 25.70
CA PHE A 271 -3.22 43.71 25.21
C PHE A 271 -3.56 44.81 24.19
N GLN A 272 -2.68 45.80 24.01
CA GLN A 272 -2.80 46.84 22.98
C GLN A 272 -2.20 46.40 21.63
N LEU A 273 -1.40 45.33 21.60
CA LEU A 273 -0.87 44.76 20.35
C LEU A 273 -2.01 44.19 19.50
N GLY A 274 -1.89 44.32 18.16
CA GLY A 274 -2.97 44.00 17.23
C GLY A 274 -4.14 44.99 17.26
N LYS A 275 -4.11 46.00 18.15
CA LYS A 275 -5.11 47.07 18.29
C LYS A 275 -4.62 48.43 17.80
N GLY A 276 -3.50 48.44 17.06
CA GLY A 276 -3.01 49.64 16.38
C GLY A 276 -1.80 50.32 17.02
N ILE A 277 -1.23 49.78 18.11
CA ILE A 277 0.11 50.22 18.53
C ILE A 277 1.18 49.61 17.61
N VAL A 278 2.23 50.39 17.37
CA VAL A 278 3.47 49.95 16.75
C VAL A 278 4.19 48.92 17.62
N GLY A 279 4.24 49.19 18.92
CA GLY A 279 4.97 48.38 19.89
C GLY A 279 5.23 49.14 21.18
N GLY A 280 6.16 48.62 21.97
CA GLY A 280 6.60 49.23 23.22
C GLY A 280 7.47 48.28 24.03
N ASP A 281 7.91 48.76 25.19
CA ASP A 281 8.46 47.90 26.23
C ASP A 281 7.31 47.38 27.10
N LEU A 282 6.72 46.27 26.64
CA LEU A 282 5.38 45.90 27.07
C LEU A 282 5.41 45.03 28.32
N LEU A 283 4.51 45.36 29.23
CA LEU A 283 4.13 44.52 30.33
C LEU A 283 3.14 43.45 29.84
N THR A 284 3.46 42.18 30.10
CA THR A 284 2.60 41.06 29.71
C THR A 284 2.12 40.29 30.93
N GLY A 285 0.83 39.93 30.95
CA GLY A 285 0.25 39.11 32.02
C GLY A 285 0.92 37.75 32.09
N THR A 286 1.26 37.15 30.94
CA THR A 286 1.94 35.85 30.85
C THR A 286 3.30 35.85 31.53
N THR A 287 4.11 36.90 31.34
CA THR A 287 5.40 37.02 32.02
C THR A 287 5.21 37.20 33.53
N GLN A 288 4.22 37.98 33.96
CA GLN A 288 3.89 38.10 35.38
C GLN A 288 3.50 36.77 36.00
N GLY A 289 2.57 36.06 35.35
CA GLY A 289 2.12 34.73 35.74
C GLY A 289 3.27 33.73 35.82
N LYS A 290 4.15 33.71 34.81
CA LYS A 290 5.31 32.81 34.76
C LYS A 290 6.29 33.08 35.91
N VAL A 291 6.68 34.34 36.12
CA VAL A 291 7.59 34.71 37.22
C VAL A 291 6.98 34.41 38.58
N GLY A 292 5.70 34.69 38.77
CA GLY A 292 4.98 34.31 39.99
C GLY A 292 4.89 32.80 40.16
N GLY A 293 4.66 32.05 39.09
CA GLY A 293 4.67 30.59 39.07
C GLY A 293 6.04 30.01 39.40
N GLU A 294 7.13 30.60 38.93
CA GLU A 294 8.49 30.21 39.31
C GLU A 294 8.76 30.47 40.81
N MET A 295 8.19 31.55 41.39
CA MET A 295 8.25 31.78 42.84
C MET A 295 7.43 30.74 43.60
N ALA A 296 6.22 30.42 43.12
CA ALA A 296 5.37 29.37 43.66
C ALA A 296 6.09 28.01 43.67
N VAL A 297 6.72 27.62 42.56
CA VAL A 297 7.50 26.38 42.44
C VAL A 297 8.65 26.34 43.44
N LYS A 298 9.34 27.47 43.70
CA LYS A 298 10.41 27.52 44.71
C LYS A 298 9.87 27.27 46.12
N ILE A 299 8.70 27.81 46.45
CA ILE A 299 8.05 27.57 47.75
C ILE A 299 7.63 26.11 47.87
N LEU A 300 6.96 25.58 46.84
CA LEU A 300 6.49 24.20 46.79
C LEU A 300 7.65 23.18 46.84
N THR A 301 8.84 23.53 46.36
CA THR A 301 10.05 22.69 46.46
C THR A 301 10.81 22.85 47.79
N GLY A 302 10.28 23.63 48.73
CA GLY A 302 10.80 23.75 50.10
C GLY A 302 11.67 24.97 50.38
N THR A 303 11.72 25.96 49.48
CA THR A 303 12.42 27.22 49.75
C THR A 303 11.59 28.08 50.71
N PRO A 304 12.15 28.57 51.84
CA PRO A 304 11.44 29.49 52.73
C PRO A 304 11.02 30.78 52.00
N VAL A 305 9.82 31.29 52.30
CA VAL A 305 9.30 32.52 51.67
C VAL A 305 10.20 33.72 51.96
N SER A 306 10.85 33.75 53.13
CA SER A 306 11.81 34.79 53.51
C SER A 306 13.00 34.93 52.54
N ASP A 307 13.36 33.85 51.86
CA ASP A 307 14.50 33.79 50.94
C ASP A 307 14.10 34.16 49.50
N ILE A 308 12.80 34.37 49.26
CA ILE A 308 12.24 34.77 47.97
C ILE A 308 11.80 36.22 48.09
N PRO A 309 12.68 37.19 47.75
CA PRO A 309 12.34 38.60 47.88
C PRO A 309 11.24 39.00 46.90
N ILE A 310 10.37 39.90 47.34
CA ILE A 310 9.37 40.54 46.47
C ILE A 310 10.10 41.24 45.32
N LYS A 311 9.78 40.86 44.09
CA LYS A 311 10.33 41.51 42.91
C LYS A 311 9.58 42.82 42.69
N MET A 312 10.26 43.94 42.94
CA MET A 312 9.68 45.27 42.76
C MET A 312 9.62 45.70 41.28
N ARG A 313 10.34 45.00 40.39
CA ARG A 313 10.37 45.25 38.94
C ARG A 313 9.92 44.00 38.20
N THR A 314 9.01 44.18 37.26
CA THR A 314 8.57 43.14 36.34
C THR A 314 9.59 43.00 35.20
N PRO A 315 9.81 41.80 34.64
CA PRO A 315 10.53 41.69 33.39
C PRO A 315 9.66 42.25 32.25
N HIS A 316 10.19 43.23 31.52
CA HIS A 316 9.52 43.78 30.35
C HIS A 316 10.01 43.07 29.09
N GLN A 317 9.18 43.07 28.05
CA GLN A 317 9.55 42.53 26.75
C GLN A 317 9.26 43.55 25.65
N VAL A 318 10.33 44.00 25.00
CA VAL A 318 10.23 44.83 23.81
C VAL A 318 9.54 44.04 22.71
N THR A 319 8.37 44.51 22.30
CA THR A 319 7.52 43.81 21.33
C THR A 319 6.97 44.78 20.30
N PHE A 320 6.97 44.38 19.03
CA PHE A 320 6.44 45.15 17.91
C PHE A 320 5.41 44.36 17.09
N ASP A 321 4.47 45.07 16.48
CA ASP A 321 3.49 44.51 15.55
C ASP A 321 3.92 44.73 14.09
N ALA A 322 4.31 43.67 13.38
CA ALA A 322 4.80 43.75 12.01
C ALA A 322 3.79 44.39 11.04
N LYS A 323 2.49 44.17 11.26
CA LYS A 323 1.44 44.73 10.42
C LYS A 323 1.44 46.25 10.54
N VAL A 324 1.46 46.77 11.77
CA VAL A 324 1.49 48.21 12.03
C VAL A 324 2.85 48.80 11.61
N MET A 325 3.96 48.10 11.87
CA MET A 325 5.30 48.53 11.42
C MET A 325 5.37 48.79 9.91
N SER A 326 4.69 47.97 9.10
CA SER A 326 4.62 48.17 7.65
C SER A 326 3.82 49.42 7.26
N GLN A 327 2.78 49.76 8.03
CA GLN A 327 1.92 50.93 7.79
C GLN A 327 2.65 52.23 8.10
N VAL A 328 3.45 52.26 9.16
CA VAL A 328 4.23 53.44 9.58
C VAL A 328 5.66 53.46 9.01
N ASN A 329 6.00 52.52 8.12
CA ASN A 329 7.28 52.41 7.41
C ASN A 329 8.52 52.46 8.32
N ILE A 330 8.55 51.60 9.34
CA ILE A 330 9.68 51.51 10.27
C ILE A 330 10.89 50.82 9.63
N ASP A 331 12.07 51.43 9.82
CA ASP A 331 13.35 50.81 9.49
C ASP A 331 13.67 49.67 10.48
N LYS A 332 13.59 48.42 10.00
CA LYS A 332 13.88 47.21 10.80
C LYS A 332 15.28 47.22 11.43
N THR A 333 16.25 47.99 10.90
CA THR A 333 17.60 48.07 11.48
C THR A 333 17.67 48.84 12.80
N LYS A 334 16.65 49.67 13.09
CA LYS A 334 16.55 50.45 14.33
C LYS A 334 15.86 49.70 15.46
N ILE A 335 15.34 48.51 15.18
CA ILE A 335 14.66 47.68 16.17
C ILE A 335 15.72 46.91 16.98
N PRO A 336 15.61 46.86 18.32
CA PRO A 336 16.50 46.05 19.15
C PRO A 336 16.53 44.59 18.70
N ALA A 337 17.71 43.96 18.72
CA ALA A 337 17.89 42.59 18.23
C ALA A 337 17.16 41.52 19.06
N ASP A 338 16.87 41.83 20.32
CA ASP A 338 16.12 41.02 21.28
C ASP A 338 14.61 41.31 21.27
N ALA A 339 14.14 42.22 20.41
CA ALA A 339 12.73 42.54 20.29
C ALA A 339 11.94 41.38 19.66
N VAL A 340 10.76 41.11 20.21
CA VAL A 340 9.82 40.14 19.64
C VAL A 340 8.95 40.83 18.60
N ILE A 341 8.90 40.29 17.38
CA ILE A 341 8.01 40.80 16.32
C ILE A 341 6.85 39.82 16.18
N ILE A 342 5.62 40.31 16.39
CA ILE A 342 4.39 39.54 16.18
C ILE A 342 3.76 39.88 14.83
N ASN A 343 2.86 39.01 14.35
CA ASN A 343 2.15 39.19 13.08
C ASN A 343 3.05 39.34 11.85
N GLU A 344 4.29 38.84 11.89
CA GLU A 344 5.18 38.84 10.74
C GLU A 344 4.63 37.87 9.69
N GLU A 345 4.23 38.40 8.53
CA GLU A 345 3.84 37.57 7.39
C GLU A 345 5.07 36.78 6.93
N VAL A 346 5.12 35.51 7.32
CA VAL A 346 6.14 34.59 6.82
C VAL A 346 5.90 34.45 5.33
N SER A 347 6.89 34.82 4.53
CA SER A 347 6.81 34.68 3.08
C SER A 347 6.42 33.25 2.73
N ILE A 348 5.36 33.07 1.92
CA ILE A 348 4.89 31.77 1.41
C ILE A 348 6.06 30.99 0.80
N TRP A 349 7.02 31.70 0.20
CA TRP A 349 8.23 31.09 -0.36
C TRP A 349 9.12 30.43 0.68
N VAL A 350 9.23 30.99 1.89
CA VAL A 350 10.03 30.42 2.98
C VAL A 350 9.32 29.22 3.61
N GLU A 351 8.01 29.32 3.81
CA GLU A 351 7.21 28.25 4.43
C GLU A 351 7.05 27.03 3.50
N TYR A 352 6.83 27.25 2.20
CA TYR A 352 6.48 26.19 1.24
C TYR A 352 7.59 25.83 0.25
N PHE A 353 8.82 26.31 0.42
CA PHE A 353 9.92 26.04 -0.52
C PHE A 353 10.09 24.53 -0.82
N TRP A 354 10.28 23.73 0.22
CA TRP A 354 10.51 22.29 0.10
C TRP A 354 9.29 21.52 -0.45
N PRO A 355 8.06 21.77 0.01
CA PRO A 355 6.86 21.22 -0.62
C PRO A 355 6.76 21.51 -2.14
N ILE A 356 7.02 22.74 -2.57
CA ILE A 356 6.96 23.13 -3.99
C ILE A 356 7.99 22.36 -4.81
N VAL A 357 9.24 22.26 -4.32
CA VAL A 357 10.30 21.48 -4.97
C VAL A 357 9.90 20.01 -5.10
N ALA A 358 9.32 19.41 -4.05
CA ALA A 358 8.88 18.03 -4.08
C ALA A 358 7.80 17.76 -5.15
N VAL A 359 6.82 18.66 -5.29
CA VAL A 359 5.78 18.58 -6.33
C VAL A 359 6.38 18.68 -7.73
N ILE A 360 7.30 19.62 -7.95
CA ILE A 360 7.98 19.78 -9.24
C ILE A 360 8.76 18.49 -9.60
N CYS A 361 9.50 17.92 -8.64
CA CYS A 361 10.21 16.66 -8.84
C CYS A 361 9.25 15.50 -9.17
N LEU A 362 8.08 15.46 -8.52
CA LEU A 362 7.06 14.43 -8.78
C LEU A 362 6.51 14.55 -10.21
N VAL A 363 6.16 15.75 -10.66
CA VAL A 363 5.68 16.00 -12.03
C VAL A 363 6.72 15.61 -13.08
N ILE A 364 7.99 15.96 -12.85
CA ILE A 364 9.09 15.56 -13.74
C ILE A 364 9.24 14.03 -13.76
N GLY A 365 9.14 13.38 -12.60
CA GLY A 365 9.19 11.92 -12.48
C GLY A 365 8.06 11.22 -13.23
N GLU A 366 6.83 11.72 -13.12
CA GLU A 366 5.68 11.23 -13.88
C GLU A 366 5.88 11.41 -15.38
N GLY A 367 6.39 12.58 -15.81
CA GLY A 367 6.72 12.83 -17.21
C GLY A 367 7.74 11.84 -17.77
N PHE A 368 8.79 11.52 -17.01
CA PHE A 368 9.77 10.51 -17.41
C PHE A 368 9.18 9.10 -17.50
N LEU A 369 8.29 8.76 -16.57
CA LEU A 369 7.61 7.46 -16.55
C LEU A 369 6.68 7.29 -17.76
N VAL A 370 5.90 8.33 -18.08
CA VAL A 370 5.05 8.36 -19.28
C VAL A 370 5.88 8.21 -20.55
N LEU A 371 7.01 8.94 -20.66
CA LEU A 371 7.92 8.82 -21.80
C LEU A 371 8.47 7.39 -21.93
N LYS A 372 8.90 6.77 -20.83
CA LYS A 372 9.39 5.38 -20.81
C LYS A 372 8.31 4.40 -21.29
N LEU A 373 7.08 4.56 -20.82
CA LEU A 373 5.94 3.73 -21.24
C LEU A 373 5.65 3.90 -22.74
N PHE A 374 5.71 5.12 -23.25
CA PHE A 374 5.50 5.41 -24.66
C PHE A 374 6.56 4.75 -25.55
N VAL A 375 7.85 4.86 -25.19
CA VAL A 375 8.96 4.21 -25.91
C VAL A 375 8.82 2.69 -25.88
N THR A 376 8.52 2.12 -24.69
CA THR A 376 8.35 0.67 -24.52
C THR A 376 7.18 0.14 -25.35
N LYS A 377 6.06 0.88 -25.41
CA LYS A 377 4.91 0.53 -26.23
C LYS A 377 5.29 0.47 -27.72
N ARG A 378 5.98 1.49 -28.23
CA ARG A 378 6.43 1.53 -29.63
C ARG A 378 7.41 0.42 -29.98
N GLN A 379 8.31 0.06 -29.06
CA GLN A 379 9.22 -1.08 -29.27
C GLN A 379 8.45 -2.40 -29.35
N LYS A 380 7.45 -2.58 -28.48
CA LYS A 380 6.61 -3.78 -28.48
C LYS A 380 5.80 -3.91 -29.78
N GLU A 381 5.24 -2.83 -30.29
CA GLU A 381 4.49 -2.84 -31.57
C GLU A 381 5.39 -3.29 -32.73
N LYS A 382 6.63 -2.82 -32.80
CA LYS A 382 7.59 -3.28 -33.83
C LYS A 382 7.96 -4.75 -33.69
N ALA A 383 8.21 -5.21 -32.47
CA ALA A 383 8.56 -6.61 -32.21
C ALA A 383 7.41 -7.58 -32.54
N VAL A 384 6.16 -7.15 -32.38
CA VAL A 384 4.99 -7.96 -32.78
C VAL A 384 4.91 -8.11 -34.29
N LEU A 385 5.14 -7.03 -35.06
CA LEU A 385 5.13 -7.10 -36.52
C LEU A 385 6.24 -8.01 -37.06
N GLU A 386 7.45 -7.91 -36.51
CA GLU A 386 8.57 -8.79 -36.88
C GLU A 386 8.29 -10.26 -36.50
N LEU A 387 7.60 -10.49 -35.39
CA LEU A 387 7.18 -11.82 -34.98
C LEU A 387 6.10 -12.41 -35.92
N GLU A 388 5.16 -11.60 -36.39
CA GLU A 388 4.15 -12.03 -37.36
C GLU A 388 4.81 -12.43 -38.69
N GLU A 389 5.71 -11.62 -39.23
CA GLU A 389 6.45 -11.93 -40.46
C GLU A 389 7.29 -13.21 -40.33
N THR A 390 7.98 -13.38 -39.21
CA THR A 390 8.75 -14.60 -38.96
C THR A 390 7.85 -15.82 -38.79
N ASN A 391 6.67 -15.70 -38.17
CA ASN A 391 5.73 -16.81 -38.04
C ASN A 391 5.16 -17.25 -39.40
N ASP A 392 4.76 -16.30 -40.25
CA ASP A 392 4.25 -16.59 -41.60
C ASP A 392 5.28 -17.35 -42.44
N THR A 393 6.55 -16.91 -42.42
CA THR A 393 7.63 -17.62 -43.12
C THR A 393 7.94 -19.00 -42.52
N LEU A 394 7.73 -19.18 -41.22
CA LEU A 394 7.90 -20.47 -40.57
C LEU A 394 6.79 -21.44 -40.96
N GLU A 395 5.54 -20.97 -40.99
CA GLU A 395 4.37 -21.75 -41.39
C GLU A 395 4.50 -22.25 -42.84
N GLU A 396 4.97 -21.39 -43.75
CA GLU A 396 5.25 -21.78 -45.14
C GLU A 396 6.28 -22.91 -45.22
N LYS A 397 7.41 -22.78 -44.50
CA LYS A 397 8.46 -23.82 -44.44
C LYS A 397 7.97 -25.13 -43.83
N VAL A 398 7.15 -25.06 -42.78
CA VAL A 398 6.57 -26.24 -42.13
C VAL A 398 5.64 -26.96 -43.11
N LEU A 399 4.82 -26.23 -43.86
CA LEU A 399 3.92 -26.79 -44.85
C LEU A 399 4.70 -27.50 -45.97
N GLU A 400 5.74 -26.87 -46.49
CA GLU A 400 6.61 -27.44 -47.53
C GLU A 400 7.30 -28.73 -47.06
N ARG A 401 7.86 -28.72 -45.85
CA ARG A 401 8.51 -29.90 -45.23
C ARG A 401 7.53 -31.03 -44.97
N THR A 402 6.32 -30.72 -44.51
CA THR A 402 5.29 -31.73 -44.27
C THR A 402 4.87 -32.41 -45.57
N LYS A 403 4.76 -31.64 -46.66
CA LYS A 403 4.41 -32.18 -47.98
C LYS A 403 5.50 -33.10 -48.52
N SER A 404 6.77 -32.69 -48.47
CA SER A 404 7.89 -33.52 -48.95
C SER A 404 8.04 -34.80 -48.12
N LEU A 405 7.87 -34.73 -46.80
CA LEU A 405 7.90 -35.90 -45.93
C LEU A 405 6.79 -36.91 -46.24
N ARG A 406 5.56 -36.44 -46.46
CA ARG A 406 4.43 -37.31 -46.84
C ARG A 406 4.67 -38.02 -48.18
N GLN A 407 5.25 -37.31 -49.15
CA GLN A 407 5.56 -37.89 -50.46
C GLN A 407 6.63 -38.99 -50.34
N ALA A 408 7.74 -38.71 -49.64
CA ALA A 408 8.80 -39.68 -49.42
C ALA A 408 8.31 -40.93 -48.65
N LYS A 409 7.44 -40.73 -47.65
CA LYS A 409 6.82 -41.85 -46.92
C LYS A 409 5.99 -42.75 -47.84
N LYS A 410 5.18 -42.15 -48.71
CA LYS A 410 4.33 -42.89 -49.65
C LYS A 410 5.16 -43.68 -50.67
N GLU A 411 6.26 -43.11 -51.15
CA GLU A 411 7.18 -43.79 -52.07
C GLU A 411 7.87 -44.98 -51.39
N LEU A 412 8.29 -44.83 -50.13
CA LEU A 412 8.89 -45.92 -49.35
C LEU A 412 7.90 -47.06 -49.08
N GLU A 413 6.64 -46.74 -48.80
CA GLU A 413 5.60 -47.75 -48.56
C GLU A 413 5.27 -48.58 -49.81
N VAL A 414 5.49 -48.06 -51.01
CA VAL A 414 5.27 -48.81 -52.27
C VAL A 414 6.45 -49.73 -52.60
N LEU A 415 7.66 -49.44 -52.10
CA LEU A 415 8.89 -50.18 -52.44
C LEU A 415 9.11 -51.49 -51.67
N THR A 416 8.16 -51.94 -50.84
CA THR A 416 8.34 -53.10 -49.93
C THR A 416 7.18 -54.11 -50.03
N GLU A 417 7.03 -54.76 -51.19
CA GLU A 417 6.02 -55.82 -51.45
C GLU A 417 6.59 -57.26 -51.34
N THR A 418 7.89 -57.40 -51.06
CA THR A 418 8.59 -58.68 -50.82
C THR A 418 8.90 -58.90 -49.35
N ASP A 419 9.02 -60.17 -48.93
CA ASP A 419 9.50 -60.56 -47.61
C ASP A 419 11.04 -60.49 -47.59
N ALA A 420 11.59 -59.80 -46.58
CA ALA A 420 13.03 -59.55 -46.52
C ALA A 420 13.88 -60.80 -46.27
N LEU A 421 13.28 -61.89 -45.78
CA LEU A 421 14.00 -63.14 -45.52
C LEU A 421 13.87 -64.12 -46.69
N THR A 422 12.64 -64.33 -47.19
CA THR A 422 12.35 -65.39 -48.17
C THR A 422 12.31 -64.91 -49.62
N GLU A 423 12.41 -63.61 -49.85
CA GLU A 423 12.41 -62.93 -51.17
C GLU A 423 11.13 -63.08 -52.02
N ILE A 424 10.24 -64.02 -51.69
CA ILE A 424 8.86 -64.09 -52.20
C ILE A 424 7.98 -62.95 -51.65
N HIS A 425 6.74 -62.82 -52.13
CA HIS A 425 5.86 -61.75 -51.69
C HIS A 425 5.56 -61.76 -50.18
N ASN A 426 5.35 -60.60 -49.58
CA ASN A 426 4.97 -60.51 -48.17
C ASN A 426 3.44 -60.57 -47.98
N ARG A 427 3.00 -60.79 -46.75
CA ARG A 427 1.58 -60.81 -46.35
C ARG A 427 0.76 -59.64 -46.93
N ARG A 428 1.31 -58.42 -46.94
CA ARG A 428 0.60 -57.23 -47.42
C ARG A 428 0.33 -57.30 -48.94
N PHE A 429 1.29 -57.78 -49.72
CA PHE A 429 1.10 -58.01 -51.14
C PHE A 429 0.04 -59.09 -51.40
N PHE A 430 0.11 -60.20 -50.66
CA PHE A 430 -0.88 -61.28 -50.75
C PHE A 430 -2.30 -60.80 -50.43
N GLU A 431 -2.54 -60.12 -49.31
CA GLU A 431 -3.87 -59.64 -48.92
C GLU A 431 -4.45 -58.68 -49.98
N LYS A 432 -3.60 -57.83 -50.56
CA LYS A 432 -3.97 -56.95 -51.68
C LYS A 432 -4.37 -57.77 -52.92
N GLN A 433 -3.56 -58.75 -53.31
CA GLN A 433 -3.83 -59.55 -54.51
C GLN A 433 -5.02 -60.49 -54.33
N LEU A 434 -5.21 -61.08 -53.15
CA LEU A 434 -6.35 -61.93 -52.81
C LEU A 434 -7.67 -61.20 -53.04
N ASN A 435 -7.80 -59.96 -52.55
CA ASN A 435 -9.02 -59.18 -52.74
C ASN A 435 -9.26 -58.81 -54.21
N ILE A 436 -8.19 -58.55 -54.97
CA ILE A 436 -8.27 -58.27 -56.41
C ILE A 436 -8.75 -59.50 -57.18
N GLU A 437 -8.11 -60.66 -56.97
CA GLU A 437 -8.41 -61.89 -57.71
C GLU A 437 -9.73 -62.51 -57.27
N LEU A 438 -10.12 -62.42 -56.00
CA LEU A 438 -11.45 -62.88 -55.54
C LEU A 438 -12.58 -62.07 -56.19
N SER A 439 -12.41 -60.75 -56.27
CA SER A 439 -13.34 -59.87 -56.99
C SER A 439 -13.37 -60.16 -58.50
N ARG A 440 -12.27 -60.66 -59.07
CA ARG A 440 -12.20 -61.06 -60.48
C ARG A 440 -12.88 -62.41 -60.71
N ALA A 441 -12.58 -63.40 -59.90
CA ALA A 441 -13.16 -64.74 -59.92
C ALA A 441 -14.69 -64.69 -59.80
N TYR A 442 -15.23 -63.90 -58.87
CA TYR A 442 -16.67 -63.69 -58.74
C TYR A 442 -17.32 -63.06 -59.99
N ARG A 443 -16.67 -62.05 -60.59
CA ARG A 443 -17.21 -61.38 -61.79
C ARG A 443 -17.19 -62.28 -63.03
N HIS A 444 -16.20 -63.15 -63.16
CA HIS A 444 -16.03 -64.01 -64.32
C HIS A 444 -16.52 -65.44 -64.12
N GLN A 445 -17.00 -65.77 -62.91
CA GLN A 445 -17.37 -67.12 -62.52
C GLN A 445 -16.24 -68.12 -62.83
N SER A 446 -14.99 -67.69 -62.58
CA SER A 446 -13.80 -68.52 -62.75
C SER A 446 -13.32 -69.03 -61.39
N PRO A 447 -12.71 -70.24 -61.34
CA PRO A 447 -12.27 -70.81 -60.08
C PRO A 447 -11.03 -70.09 -59.54
N LEU A 448 -11.00 -69.84 -58.23
CA LEU A 448 -9.85 -69.29 -57.52
C LEU A 448 -9.48 -70.23 -56.38
N SER A 449 -8.28 -70.80 -56.43
CA SER A 449 -7.79 -71.68 -55.38
C SER A 449 -6.80 -70.98 -54.47
N LEU A 450 -6.94 -71.22 -53.17
CA LEU A 450 -6.03 -70.75 -52.14
C LEU A 450 -5.49 -71.95 -51.38
N ILE A 451 -4.17 -72.00 -51.24
CA ILE A 451 -3.46 -73.01 -50.46
C ILE A 451 -2.76 -72.28 -49.32
N ILE A 452 -3.10 -72.59 -48.08
CA ILE A 452 -2.31 -72.20 -46.92
C ILE A 452 -1.43 -73.35 -46.47
N ILE A 453 -0.19 -73.04 -46.16
CA ILE A 453 0.90 -74.00 -45.99
C ILE A 453 1.59 -73.70 -44.68
N ASP A 454 1.84 -74.74 -43.89
CA ASP A 454 2.61 -74.64 -42.66
C ASP A 454 3.64 -75.75 -42.58
N ILE A 455 4.84 -75.39 -42.13
CA ILE A 455 5.95 -76.32 -41.95
C ILE A 455 5.75 -77.13 -40.66
N ASP A 456 5.63 -78.45 -40.80
CA ASP A 456 5.34 -79.32 -39.66
C ASP A 456 6.46 -79.30 -38.62
N TYR A 457 6.07 -79.02 -37.36
CA TYR A 457 6.98 -78.96 -36.22
C TYR A 457 8.18 -78.01 -36.43
N PHE A 458 8.02 -76.90 -37.14
CA PHE A 458 9.13 -75.97 -37.41
C PHE A 458 9.74 -75.35 -36.14
N LYS A 459 8.94 -75.14 -35.09
CA LYS A 459 9.49 -74.79 -33.77
C LYS A 459 10.54 -75.80 -33.28
N LYS A 460 10.30 -77.11 -33.40
CA LYS A 460 11.27 -78.14 -33.02
C LYS A 460 12.49 -78.13 -33.93
N PHE A 461 12.31 -77.82 -35.21
CA PHE A 461 13.42 -77.62 -36.14
C PHE A 461 14.34 -76.48 -35.67
N ASN A 462 13.76 -75.34 -35.30
CA ASN A 462 14.49 -74.20 -34.73
C ASN A 462 15.15 -74.54 -33.39
N ASP A 463 14.46 -75.26 -32.51
CA ASP A 463 15.01 -75.66 -31.21
C ASP A 463 16.22 -76.61 -31.37
N THR A 464 16.26 -77.37 -32.48
CA THR A 464 17.32 -78.34 -32.78
C THR A 464 18.51 -77.70 -33.50
N TYR A 465 18.26 -76.92 -34.56
CA TYR A 465 19.32 -76.41 -35.45
C TYR A 465 19.60 -74.91 -35.28
N GLY A 466 18.82 -74.23 -34.45
CA GLY A 466 18.90 -72.79 -34.22
C GLY A 466 18.17 -71.97 -35.28
N HIS A 467 17.80 -70.73 -34.92
CA HIS A 467 17.05 -69.83 -35.80
C HIS A 467 17.74 -69.51 -37.12
N VAL A 468 19.07 -69.46 -37.18
CA VAL A 468 19.80 -69.20 -38.42
C VAL A 468 19.60 -70.35 -39.43
N ALA A 469 19.62 -71.60 -38.96
CA ALA A 469 19.32 -72.75 -39.81
C ALA A 469 17.83 -72.80 -40.18
N GLY A 470 16.95 -72.35 -39.28
CA GLY A 470 15.53 -72.12 -39.56
C GLY A 470 15.29 -71.11 -40.68
N ASP A 471 15.99 -69.98 -40.66
CA ASP A 471 15.92 -68.95 -41.69
C ASP A 471 16.32 -69.48 -43.06
N GLU A 472 17.40 -70.27 -43.14
CA GLU A 472 17.82 -70.95 -44.37
C GLU A 472 16.80 -72.02 -44.81
N CYS A 473 16.18 -72.72 -43.86
CA CYS A 473 15.08 -73.65 -44.15
C CYS A 473 13.88 -72.91 -44.75
N LEU A 474 13.48 -71.77 -44.19
CA LEU A 474 12.38 -70.96 -44.70
C LEU A 474 12.66 -70.43 -46.10
N LYS A 475 13.88 -69.96 -46.39
CA LYS A 475 14.30 -69.56 -47.74
C LYS A 475 14.18 -70.72 -48.73
N ARG A 476 14.63 -71.91 -48.34
CA ARG A 476 14.59 -73.09 -49.20
C ARG A 476 13.16 -73.56 -49.47
N VAL A 477 12.31 -73.56 -48.45
CA VAL A 477 10.88 -73.85 -48.58
C VAL A 477 10.20 -72.81 -49.47
N ALA A 478 10.47 -71.53 -49.26
CA ALA A 478 9.92 -70.45 -50.08
C ALA A 478 10.29 -70.58 -51.55
N SER A 479 11.56 -70.90 -51.86
CA SER A 479 12.01 -71.14 -53.23
C SER A 479 11.29 -72.34 -53.87
N ILE A 480 11.06 -73.42 -53.11
CA ILE A 480 10.30 -74.59 -53.59
C ILE A 480 8.83 -74.22 -53.85
N ILE A 481 8.20 -73.46 -52.96
CA ILE A 481 6.83 -72.96 -53.11
C ILE A 481 6.71 -72.08 -54.35
N GLU A 482 7.66 -71.16 -54.56
CA GLU A 482 7.69 -70.26 -55.71
C GLU A 482 7.77 -71.04 -57.03
N THR A 483 8.49 -72.17 -57.09
CA THR A 483 8.53 -73.00 -58.31
C THR A 483 7.18 -73.61 -58.71
N GLN A 484 6.20 -73.65 -57.79
CA GLN A 484 4.84 -74.10 -58.09
C GLN A 484 3.99 -73.00 -58.75
N CYS A 485 4.36 -71.73 -58.58
CA CYS A 485 3.73 -70.59 -59.24
C CYS A 485 4.25 -70.45 -60.68
N ARG A 486 3.57 -71.10 -61.62
CA ARG A 486 4.02 -71.18 -63.03
C ARG A 486 3.45 -70.08 -63.90
N ARG A 487 2.35 -69.46 -63.48
CA ARG A 487 1.68 -68.36 -64.20
C ARG A 487 2.00 -67.04 -63.55
N MET A 488 2.01 -65.98 -64.34
CA MET A 488 2.27 -64.61 -63.88
C MET A 488 1.22 -64.11 -62.86
N ALA A 489 0.05 -64.74 -62.80
CA ALA A 489 -1.02 -64.43 -61.86
C ALA A 489 -0.97 -65.29 -60.58
N ASP A 490 -0.17 -66.35 -60.55
CA ASP A 490 0.01 -67.16 -59.35
C ASP A 490 0.85 -66.37 -58.34
N VAL A 491 0.47 -66.38 -57.07
CA VAL A 491 1.19 -65.65 -56.02
C VAL A 491 1.63 -66.61 -54.93
N ALA A 492 2.93 -66.71 -54.74
CA ALA A 492 3.53 -67.26 -53.52
C ALA A 492 3.87 -66.13 -52.56
N ALA A 493 3.42 -66.23 -51.31
CA ALA A 493 3.75 -65.26 -50.29
C ALA A 493 4.03 -65.91 -48.93
N ARG A 494 4.87 -65.25 -48.14
CA ARG A 494 5.02 -65.57 -46.71
C ARG A 494 3.94 -64.83 -45.92
N TYR A 495 3.07 -65.58 -45.28
CA TYR A 495 1.93 -65.06 -44.54
C TYR A 495 2.28 -64.80 -43.07
N GLY A 496 3.07 -65.70 -42.47
CA GLY A 496 3.44 -65.67 -41.05
C GLY A 496 4.88 -66.13 -40.81
N GLY A 497 5.18 -66.51 -39.57
CA GLY A 497 6.52 -66.94 -39.16
C GLY A 497 7.01 -68.16 -39.95
N GLU A 498 6.19 -69.22 -40.00
CA GLU A 498 6.45 -70.47 -40.72
C GLU A 498 5.34 -70.82 -41.72
N GLU A 499 4.44 -69.86 -41.95
CA GLU A 499 3.24 -70.01 -42.76
C GLU A 499 3.41 -69.34 -44.12
N PHE A 500 3.06 -70.07 -45.16
CA PHE A 500 3.10 -69.63 -46.55
C PHE A 500 1.72 -69.76 -47.19
N VAL A 501 1.49 -69.00 -48.24
CA VAL A 501 0.26 -69.07 -49.03
C VAL A 501 0.58 -69.11 -50.51
N ILE A 502 -0.20 -69.89 -51.25
CA ILE A 502 -0.25 -69.86 -52.71
C ILE A 502 -1.65 -69.47 -53.13
N LEU A 503 -1.77 -68.39 -53.90
CA LEU A 503 -2.98 -67.99 -54.59
C LEU A 503 -2.89 -68.42 -56.06
N LEU A 504 -3.88 -69.16 -56.53
CA LEU A 504 -3.94 -69.74 -57.88
C LEU A 504 -5.20 -69.28 -58.60
N PRO A 505 -5.18 -68.14 -59.31
CA PRO A 505 -6.28 -67.70 -60.16
C PRO A 505 -6.54 -68.67 -61.32
N ASP A 506 -7.81 -68.78 -61.72
CA ASP A 506 -8.26 -69.65 -62.81
C ASP A 506 -7.77 -71.10 -62.66
N THR A 507 -7.83 -71.61 -61.42
CA THR A 507 -7.42 -72.97 -61.04
C THR A 507 -8.52 -73.59 -60.18
N ASP A 508 -9.10 -74.68 -60.67
CA ASP A 508 -10.13 -75.46 -59.97
C ASP A 508 -9.55 -76.33 -58.86
N SER A 509 -10.43 -77.04 -58.17
CA SER A 509 -10.06 -77.89 -57.04
C SER A 509 -9.14 -79.05 -57.44
N GLU A 510 -9.27 -79.58 -58.65
CA GLU A 510 -8.38 -80.65 -59.13
C GLU A 510 -6.97 -80.10 -59.38
N GLY A 511 -6.87 -78.94 -60.03
CA GLY A 511 -5.60 -78.26 -60.25
C GLY A 511 -4.90 -77.87 -58.94
N ALA A 512 -5.65 -77.40 -57.95
CA ALA A 512 -5.11 -77.06 -56.63
C ALA A 512 -4.59 -78.27 -55.86
N VAL A 513 -5.27 -79.42 -55.98
CA VAL A 513 -4.81 -80.69 -55.41
C VAL A 513 -3.50 -81.14 -56.08
N ILE A 514 -3.41 -81.06 -57.40
CA ILE A 514 -2.17 -81.40 -58.14
C ILE A 514 -0.99 -80.54 -57.65
N VAL A 515 -1.20 -79.23 -57.49
CA VAL A 515 -0.16 -78.32 -56.95
C VAL A 515 0.22 -78.71 -55.52
N SER A 516 -0.74 -79.09 -54.70
CA SER A 516 -0.51 -79.50 -53.30
C SER A 516 0.31 -80.79 -53.22
N GLU A 517 -0.04 -81.82 -54.01
CA GLU A 517 0.69 -83.08 -54.10
C GLU A 517 2.12 -82.86 -54.62
N GLN A 518 2.25 -82.05 -55.67
CA GLN A 518 3.54 -81.72 -56.27
C GLN A 518 4.44 -81.00 -55.27
N LEU A 519 3.89 -80.05 -54.51
CA LEU A 519 4.62 -79.34 -53.46
C LEU A 519 5.13 -80.29 -52.37
N GLN A 520 4.29 -81.21 -51.89
CA GLN A 520 4.71 -82.23 -50.91
C GLN A 520 5.83 -83.12 -51.46
N GLN A 521 5.75 -83.53 -52.73
CA GLN A 521 6.79 -84.32 -53.38
C GLN A 521 8.10 -83.54 -53.58
N ASP A 522 8.03 -82.26 -53.94
CA ASP A 522 9.21 -81.40 -54.11
C ASP A 522 9.91 -81.15 -52.76
N ILE A 523 9.16 -80.98 -51.68
CA ILE A 523 9.69 -80.89 -50.32
C ILE A 523 10.35 -82.21 -49.88
N ALA A 524 9.70 -83.35 -50.12
CA ALA A 524 10.30 -84.65 -49.84
C ALA A 524 11.61 -84.87 -50.63
N ARG A 525 11.64 -84.45 -51.90
CA ARG A 525 12.84 -84.50 -52.75
C ARG A 525 13.94 -83.54 -52.31
N ALA A 526 13.61 -82.46 -51.59
CA ALA A 526 14.60 -81.55 -51.03
C ALA A 526 15.43 -82.20 -49.90
N GLN A 527 14.95 -83.28 -49.30
CA GLN A 527 15.64 -84.06 -48.25
C GLN A 527 16.21 -83.17 -47.14
N ILE A 528 15.42 -82.20 -46.67
CA ILE A 528 15.80 -81.31 -45.57
C ILE A 528 15.64 -82.09 -44.27
N PHE A 529 16.72 -82.33 -43.53
CA PHE A 529 16.72 -83.23 -42.36
C PHE A 529 16.01 -82.58 -41.16
N HIS A 530 15.04 -83.28 -40.56
CA HIS A 530 14.28 -82.84 -39.39
C HIS A 530 14.23 -83.97 -38.34
N GLU A 531 15.36 -84.17 -37.65
CA GLU A 531 15.59 -85.34 -36.79
C GLU A 531 14.60 -85.51 -35.63
N ASN A 532 14.04 -84.39 -35.14
CA ASN A 532 13.14 -84.36 -33.99
C ASN A 532 11.66 -84.18 -34.39
N SER A 533 11.36 -84.34 -35.68
CA SER A 533 9.98 -84.42 -36.18
C SER A 533 9.32 -85.72 -35.76
N GLU A 534 8.03 -85.66 -35.44
CA GLU A 534 7.23 -86.85 -35.14
C GLU A 534 6.56 -87.44 -36.40
N VAL A 535 6.80 -86.84 -37.58
CA VAL A 535 6.13 -87.19 -38.84
C VAL A 535 7.03 -87.98 -39.77
N ASP A 536 8.21 -87.44 -40.09
CA ASP A 536 9.24 -88.05 -40.96
C ASP A 536 10.62 -87.53 -40.54
N ILE A 537 11.70 -88.25 -40.86
CA ILE A 537 13.08 -87.78 -40.63
C ILE A 537 13.46 -86.59 -41.51
N PHE A 538 12.65 -86.29 -42.53
CA PHE A 538 12.74 -85.09 -43.36
C PHE A 538 11.61 -84.09 -43.06
N LEU A 539 11.84 -82.83 -43.43
CA LEU A 539 10.86 -81.74 -43.32
C LEU A 539 9.59 -82.07 -44.12
N THR A 540 8.43 -81.87 -43.52
CA THR A 540 7.12 -82.06 -44.17
C THR A 540 6.26 -80.80 -44.06
N LEU A 541 5.24 -80.70 -44.92
CA LEU A 541 4.28 -79.62 -44.91
C LEU A 541 2.86 -80.16 -44.70
N SER A 542 2.07 -79.42 -43.93
CA SER A 542 0.61 -79.57 -43.91
C SER A 542 -0.02 -78.46 -44.74
N LEU A 543 -1.08 -78.78 -45.49
CA LEU A 543 -1.72 -77.85 -46.41
C LEU A 543 -3.24 -77.79 -46.20
N GLY A 544 -3.78 -76.59 -46.18
CA GLY A 544 -5.21 -76.33 -46.26
C GLY A 544 -5.56 -75.73 -47.61
N VAL A 545 -6.40 -76.41 -48.38
CA VAL A 545 -6.75 -76.02 -49.75
C VAL A 545 -8.22 -75.66 -49.81
N ILE A 546 -8.55 -74.50 -50.35
CA ILE A 546 -9.93 -74.09 -50.61
C ILE A 546 -10.04 -73.53 -52.03
N THR A 547 -11.03 -74.00 -52.78
CA THR A 547 -11.34 -73.46 -54.10
C THR A 547 -12.65 -72.70 -54.06
N TYR A 548 -12.61 -71.41 -54.35
CA TYR A 548 -13.79 -70.58 -54.59
C TYR A 548 -14.26 -70.76 -56.04
N GLN A 549 -15.47 -71.27 -56.25
CA GLN A 549 -16.06 -71.45 -57.59
C GLN A 549 -17.59 -71.45 -57.52
N ASN A 550 -18.25 -71.03 -58.61
CA ASN A 550 -19.73 -71.07 -58.74
C ASN A 550 -20.49 -70.51 -57.52
N ALA A 551 -19.99 -69.43 -56.92
CA ALA A 551 -20.61 -68.81 -55.75
C ALA A 551 -21.60 -67.71 -56.16
N ASP A 552 -22.80 -67.76 -55.58
CA ASP A 552 -23.85 -66.76 -55.80
C ASP A 552 -23.56 -65.42 -55.09
N GLU A 553 -22.67 -65.40 -54.11
CA GLU A 553 -22.29 -64.21 -53.34
C GLU A 553 -20.76 -64.07 -53.21
N LEU A 554 -20.27 -62.83 -53.35
CA LEU A 554 -18.89 -62.47 -53.08
C LEU A 554 -18.62 -62.48 -51.57
N ILE A 555 -17.75 -63.39 -51.13
CA ILE A 555 -17.24 -63.39 -49.75
C ILE A 555 -16.02 -62.46 -49.59
N SER A 556 -15.66 -62.12 -48.35
CA SER A 556 -14.42 -61.41 -48.05
C SER A 556 -13.21 -62.34 -48.21
N GLY A 557 -12.04 -61.77 -48.55
CA GLY A 557 -10.77 -62.51 -48.57
C GLY A 557 -10.44 -63.15 -47.22
N GLU A 558 -10.77 -62.48 -46.11
CA GLU A 558 -10.62 -63.02 -44.75
C GLU A 558 -11.44 -64.30 -44.54
N LYS A 559 -12.66 -64.36 -45.08
CA LYS A 559 -13.51 -65.56 -44.97
C LYS A 559 -12.91 -66.73 -45.76
N LEU A 560 -12.45 -66.48 -46.98
CA LEU A 560 -11.80 -67.52 -47.80
C LEU A 560 -10.53 -68.05 -47.12
N LEU A 561 -9.72 -67.16 -46.55
CA LEU A 561 -8.53 -67.54 -45.79
C LEU A 561 -8.88 -68.38 -44.55
N SER A 562 -9.92 -68.00 -43.81
CA SER A 562 -10.37 -68.76 -42.64
C SER A 562 -10.78 -70.20 -42.97
N LEU A 563 -11.38 -70.43 -44.16
CA LEU A 563 -11.75 -71.76 -44.63
C LEU A 563 -10.50 -72.59 -44.98
N ALA A 564 -9.49 -71.97 -45.59
CA ALA A 564 -8.20 -72.60 -45.84
C ALA A 564 -7.51 -73.00 -44.52
N ASP A 565 -7.54 -72.12 -43.50
CA ASP A 565 -6.99 -72.40 -42.16
C ASP A 565 -7.71 -73.57 -41.46
N GLU A 566 -9.04 -73.66 -41.57
CA GLU A 566 -9.80 -74.78 -41.03
C GLU A 566 -9.38 -76.11 -41.67
N HIS A 567 -9.11 -76.12 -42.98
CA HIS A 567 -8.56 -77.29 -43.67
C HIS A 567 -7.12 -77.60 -43.24
N LEU A 568 -6.26 -76.58 -43.09
CA LEU A 568 -4.88 -76.78 -42.61
C LEU A 568 -4.86 -77.37 -41.19
N TYR A 569 -5.72 -76.85 -40.32
CA TYR A 569 -5.90 -77.38 -38.97
C TYR A 569 -6.36 -78.85 -39.00
N THR A 570 -7.24 -79.20 -39.93
CA THR A 570 -7.69 -80.59 -40.14
C THR A 570 -6.55 -81.48 -40.63
N ALA A 571 -5.73 -81.02 -41.58
CA ALA A 571 -4.53 -81.73 -42.04
C ALA A 571 -3.56 -82.02 -40.89
N LYS A 572 -3.28 -81.01 -40.04
CA LYS A 572 -2.45 -81.17 -38.84
C LYS A 572 -3.01 -82.19 -37.85
N LYS A 573 -4.33 -82.32 -37.74
CA LYS A 573 -4.99 -83.34 -36.90
C LYS A 573 -4.97 -84.74 -37.50
N GLN A 574 -4.97 -84.87 -38.82
CA GLN A 574 -4.95 -86.16 -39.52
C GLN A 574 -3.57 -86.83 -39.53
N GLY A 575 -2.59 -86.25 -38.83
CA GLY A 575 -1.24 -86.81 -38.71
C GLY A 575 -0.16 -85.98 -39.38
N ARG A 576 -0.50 -84.81 -39.97
CA ARG A 576 0.43 -83.92 -40.71
C ARG A 576 0.98 -84.58 -41.99
N ASN A 577 1.84 -83.87 -42.72
CA ASN A 577 2.34 -84.29 -44.03
C ASN A 577 1.20 -84.69 -45.00
N CYS A 578 0.09 -83.98 -44.94
CA CYS A 578 -1.08 -84.19 -45.81
C CYS A 578 -1.71 -82.84 -46.17
N TYR A 579 -2.61 -82.88 -47.15
CA TYR A 579 -3.47 -81.76 -47.48
C TYR A 579 -4.93 -82.12 -47.19
N VAL A 580 -5.73 -81.12 -46.83
CA VAL A 580 -7.19 -81.22 -46.83
C VAL A 580 -7.71 -80.20 -47.82
N SER A 581 -8.53 -80.64 -48.77
CA SER A 581 -9.12 -79.78 -49.79
C SER A 581 -10.63 -79.71 -49.66
N GLY A 582 -11.19 -78.55 -50.01
CA GLY A 582 -12.62 -78.37 -50.15
C GLY A 582 -12.95 -77.27 -51.15
N VAL A 583 -14.23 -77.10 -51.40
CA VAL A 583 -14.79 -76.15 -52.36
C VAL A 583 -15.75 -75.23 -51.63
N TYR A 584 -15.72 -73.93 -51.95
CA TYR A 584 -16.69 -72.96 -51.48
C TYR A 584 -17.50 -72.37 -52.65
N PRO A 585 -18.84 -72.35 -52.56
CA PRO A 585 -19.66 -72.99 -51.53
C PRO A 585 -19.60 -74.52 -51.60
N GLU A 586 -19.88 -75.22 -50.49
CA GLU A 586 -19.95 -76.69 -50.50
C GLU A 586 -21.06 -77.17 -51.46
N PRO A 587 -20.82 -78.23 -52.25
CA PRO A 587 -21.86 -78.78 -53.11
C PRO A 587 -23.02 -79.33 -52.27
N LEU A 588 -24.25 -78.96 -52.62
CA LEU A 588 -25.47 -79.53 -52.04
C LEU A 588 -25.50 -81.04 -52.31
N ASN A 589 -25.46 -81.88 -51.27
CA ASN A 589 -25.77 -83.31 -51.40
C ASN A 589 -27.25 -83.45 -51.84
N GLU A 590 -27.50 -83.82 -53.09
CA GLU A 590 -28.82 -84.27 -53.53
C GLU A 590 -29.10 -85.67 -52.96
N ASP A 591 -30.20 -85.79 -52.23
CA ASP A 591 -30.65 -87.02 -51.56
C ASP A 591 -30.80 -88.21 -52.52
N ILE A 592 -30.13 -89.30 -52.12
CA ILE A 592 -30.48 -90.68 -52.48
C ILE A 592 -31.77 -91.01 -51.72
N ASP A 593 -32.94 -90.87 -52.36
CA ASP A 593 -34.16 -91.59 -51.96
C ASP A 593 -35.27 -91.48 -53.02
N SER A 594 -35.40 -92.49 -53.89
CA SER A 594 -36.66 -93.18 -54.23
C SER A 594 -36.54 -94.01 -55.52
N ILE A 595 -35.93 -95.19 -55.40
CA ILE A 595 -36.38 -96.37 -56.14
C ILE A 595 -37.66 -96.83 -55.42
N HIS A 596 -38.85 -96.55 -55.95
CA HIS A 596 -40.10 -97.36 -55.85
C HIS A 596 -41.29 -96.56 -56.39
N GLY A 597 -41.91 -97.01 -57.50
CA GLY A 597 -43.21 -96.47 -57.90
C GLY A 597 -43.56 -96.64 -59.38
N ALA A 598 -43.85 -97.87 -59.79
CA ALA A 598 -44.44 -98.18 -61.08
C ALA A 598 -45.95 -97.86 -61.10
N ARG A 599 -46.44 -97.63 -62.33
CA ARG A 599 -47.84 -97.76 -62.81
C ARG A 599 -48.84 -96.64 -62.45
N GLY A 600 -49.50 -96.15 -63.49
CA GLY A 600 -50.69 -95.30 -63.47
C GLY A 600 -50.85 -94.58 -64.80
#